data_AF-A0A5B0MV03-F1
#
_entry.id   AF-A0A5B0MV03-F1
#
_cell.length_a   1.000
_cell.length_b   1.000
_cell.length_c   1.000
_cell.angle_alpha   90.00
_cell.angle_beta   90.00
_cell.angle_gamma   90.00
#
_symmetry.space_group_name_H-M   'P 1'
#
loop_
_entity.id
_entity.type
_entity.pdbx_description
1 polymer ?
#
loop_
_entity_poly.entity_id
_entity_poly.type
_entity_poly.pdbx_seq_one_letter_code
_entity_poly.pdbx_strand_id
1 'polypeptide(L)'
;MRLLTSSMKPSLSRLPTEIKKLIVDCVALLTQKRRYTVLPQFLKLAFVDHTFYELCSRLNWNELDLMYLGIPHLEELIQNVLPRQAKHVRSIMIGFHPGDEYDLNFKRSTNSIAIDGSDQYPEGQLREILKICPNLTKLTVHLDSNSLDEFGNFIIDPSNQMSKLLSPISHLSNLTYIKLNNNTYSDLKEESLVKLIQRMVHLVHICIHRGVAASFPRCDFCECSESIQPTLSPLAVHLATLPSLKVIDFDRVNCFDSGWSKIKWKGALEEIILFNCHRISLHSVHAFCELFENSLVNLSLYCAPISLDDIDGWHILPDSDLKYTFRLPKLKRLSVFNLYPPEFLHLFRQCCNITTISLKLTIWESIAYLPADIKDLMDHDEPIWIHLKSLLIYQKGKFSPDEVDYLIAHGAKAGVKVECGPLSKVGNRFIEECVRDDNFRSQ
;
A
#
# COMPACT_ATOMS: atom_id res chain seq x y z
N MET A 1 -23.65 -59.13 32.34
CA MET A 1 -22.72 -58.52 31.37
C MET A 1 -23.48 -57.47 30.56
N ARG A 2 -23.52 -56.21 31.01
CA ARG A 2 -24.14 -55.09 30.27
C ARG A 2 -23.03 -54.18 29.78
N LEU A 3 -22.74 -54.25 28.49
CA LEU A 3 -21.93 -53.26 27.78
C LEU A 3 -22.77 -51.99 27.63
N LEU A 4 -22.53 -51.01 28.50
CA LEU A 4 -23.01 -49.64 28.32
C LEU A 4 -22.08 -48.93 27.33
N THR A 5 -22.34 -49.08 26.04
CA THR A 5 -21.79 -48.15 25.04
C THR A 5 -22.58 -46.85 25.14
N SER A 6 -22.10 -45.93 25.96
CA SER A 6 -22.52 -44.53 25.92
C SER A 6 -22.24 -44.00 24.51
N SER A 7 -23.28 -43.82 23.68
CA SER A 7 -23.15 -43.10 22.41
C SER A 7 -22.86 -41.64 22.73
N MET A 8 -21.58 -41.29 22.82
CA MET A 8 -21.21 -39.92 23.15
C MET A 8 -21.65 -39.00 22.01
N LYS A 9 -22.40 -37.94 22.33
CA LYS A 9 -22.80 -36.92 21.35
C LYS A 9 -21.56 -36.37 20.63
N PRO A 10 -21.61 -36.21 19.30
CA PRO A 10 -20.54 -35.57 18.55
C PRO A 10 -20.33 -34.14 19.09
N SER A 11 -19.08 -33.75 19.34
CA SER A 11 -18.71 -32.42 19.83
C SER A 11 -17.44 -31.96 19.14
N LEU A 12 -17.40 -30.68 18.77
CA LEU A 12 -16.20 -30.04 18.20
C LEU A 12 -14.99 -30.16 19.14
N SER A 13 -15.21 -30.18 20.45
CA SER A 13 -14.11 -30.27 21.42
C SER A 13 -13.36 -31.60 21.39
N ARG A 14 -13.96 -32.66 20.85
CA ARG A 14 -13.33 -33.99 20.73
C ARG A 14 -12.58 -34.21 19.43
N LEU A 15 -12.60 -33.22 18.52
CA LEU A 15 -11.86 -33.34 17.27
C LEU A 15 -10.34 -33.36 17.54
N PRO A 16 -9.55 -34.10 16.73
CA PRO A 16 -8.10 -33.99 16.75
C PRO A 16 -7.65 -32.56 16.47
N THR A 17 -6.51 -32.16 17.04
CA THR A 17 -5.95 -30.81 16.91
C THR A 17 -5.75 -30.42 15.44
N GLU A 18 -5.37 -31.37 14.59
CA GLU A 18 -5.17 -31.18 13.15
C GLU A 18 -6.46 -30.77 12.45
N ILE A 19 -7.59 -31.40 12.82
CA ILE A 19 -8.90 -31.07 12.27
C ILE A 19 -9.39 -29.72 12.80
N LYS A 20 -9.18 -29.44 14.10
CA LYS A 20 -9.49 -28.12 14.68
C LYS A 20 -8.73 -27.00 13.98
N LYS A 21 -7.44 -27.23 13.68
CA LYS A 21 -6.60 -26.28 12.93
C LYS A 21 -7.16 -26.03 11.53
N LEU A 22 -7.53 -27.07 10.79
CA LEU A 22 -8.15 -26.92 9.46
C LEU A 22 -9.45 -26.11 9.52
N ILE A 23 -10.30 -26.35 10.54
CA ILE A 23 -11.53 -25.57 10.75
C ILE A 23 -11.21 -24.09 10.96
N VAL A 24 -10.23 -23.79 11.83
CA VAL A 24 -9.80 -22.41 12.11
C VAL A 24 -9.24 -21.74 10.85
N ASP A 25 -8.37 -22.43 10.11
CA ASP A 25 -7.79 -21.93 8.86
C ASP A 25 -8.87 -21.65 7.79
N CYS A 26 -9.87 -22.54 7.65
CA CYS A 26 -11.00 -22.33 6.75
C CYS A 26 -11.86 -21.14 7.16
N VAL A 27 -12.17 -21.01 8.45
CA VAL A 27 -12.96 -19.86 8.96
C VAL A 27 -12.19 -18.56 8.71
N ALA A 28 -10.86 -18.57 8.86
CA ALA A 28 -10.03 -17.40 8.65
C ALA A 28 -10.07 -16.89 7.21
N LEU A 29 -10.01 -17.81 6.24
CA LEU A 29 -10.14 -17.47 4.82
C LEU A 29 -11.51 -16.86 4.50
N LEU A 30 -12.57 -17.30 5.20
CA LEU A 30 -13.92 -16.77 5.01
C LEU A 30 -14.11 -15.39 5.67
N THR A 31 -13.42 -15.11 6.77
CA THR A 31 -13.54 -13.83 7.52
C THR A 31 -12.59 -12.74 7.04
N GLN A 32 -11.45 -13.07 6.42
CA GLN A 32 -10.53 -12.10 5.79
C GLN A 32 -11.21 -11.17 4.76
N LYS A 33 -12.37 -11.55 4.23
CA LYS A 33 -13.15 -10.75 3.27
C LYS A 33 -13.99 -9.63 3.91
N ARG A 34 -14.10 -9.56 5.25
CA ARG A 34 -14.90 -8.56 5.94
C ARG A 34 -14.00 -7.48 6.56
N ARG A 35 -13.90 -6.34 5.87
CA ARG A 35 -13.35 -5.12 6.47
C ARG A 35 -14.30 -4.67 7.58
N TYR A 36 -13.74 -4.35 8.74
CA TYR A 36 -14.43 -3.76 9.91
C TYR A 36 -15.33 -4.73 10.69
N THR A 37 -14.72 -5.49 11.60
CA THR A 37 -15.43 -5.95 12.80
C THR A 37 -14.57 -5.63 14.02
N VAL A 38 -15.14 -4.88 14.96
CA VAL A 38 -14.56 -4.47 16.25
C VAL A 38 -14.31 -5.68 17.18
N LEU A 39 -14.84 -6.86 16.85
CA LEU A 39 -14.70 -8.09 17.63
C LEU A 39 -13.68 -9.05 16.99
N PRO A 40 -12.80 -9.70 17.79
CA PRO A 40 -11.91 -10.73 17.28
C PRO A 40 -12.69 -11.81 16.54
N GLN A 41 -12.29 -12.04 15.28
CA GLN A 41 -13.05 -12.78 14.27
C GLN A 41 -13.37 -14.23 14.67
N PHE A 42 -12.65 -14.80 15.65
CA PHE A 42 -12.76 -16.19 16.07
C PHE A 42 -13.22 -16.38 17.52
N LEU A 43 -13.73 -15.34 18.20
CA LEU A 43 -14.13 -15.41 19.62
C LEU A 43 -15.03 -16.63 19.92
N LYS A 44 -16.04 -16.89 19.09
CA LYS A 44 -16.97 -18.02 19.30
C LYS A 44 -16.29 -19.39 19.21
N LEU A 45 -15.31 -19.55 18.32
CA LEU A 45 -14.52 -20.78 18.21
C LEU A 45 -13.56 -20.92 19.39
N ALA A 46 -12.93 -19.83 19.81
CA ALA A 46 -12.01 -19.80 20.94
C ALA A 46 -12.67 -20.23 22.28
N PHE A 47 -14.00 -20.12 22.41
CA PHE A 47 -14.75 -20.57 23.58
C PHE A 47 -15.14 -22.07 23.57
N VAL A 48 -14.82 -22.82 22.50
CA VAL A 48 -15.19 -24.25 22.40
C VAL A 48 -14.39 -25.11 23.38
N ASP A 49 -13.06 -24.98 23.38
CA ASP A 49 -12.16 -25.60 24.34
C ASP A 49 -10.77 -24.93 24.33
N HIS A 50 -9.87 -25.40 25.19
CA HIS A 50 -8.51 -24.88 25.30
C HIS A 50 -7.70 -24.99 24.00
N THR A 51 -7.87 -26.05 23.22
CA THR A 51 -7.13 -26.24 21.96
C THR A 51 -7.58 -25.23 20.91
N PHE A 52 -8.89 -25.01 20.77
CA PHE A 52 -9.42 -23.96 19.91
C PHE A 52 -9.00 -22.57 20.41
N TYR A 53 -9.00 -22.34 21.72
CA TYR A 53 -8.53 -21.08 22.30
C TYR A 53 -7.10 -20.77 21.87
N GLU A 54 -6.16 -21.72 21.98
CA GLU A 54 -4.77 -21.52 21.58
C GLU A 54 -4.62 -21.28 20.07
N LEU A 55 -5.31 -22.08 19.24
CA LEU A 55 -5.27 -21.96 17.79
C LEU A 55 -5.83 -20.61 17.33
N CYS A 56 -6.97 -20.18 17.89
CA CYS A 56 -7.60 -18.92 17.55
C CYS A 56 -6.86 -17.70 18.13
N SER A 57 -6.20 -17.82 19.28
CA SER A 57 -5.48 -16.70 19.91
C SER A 57 -4.41 -16.12 18.98
N ARG A 58 -3.69 -16.98 18.25
CA ARG A 58 -2.70 -16.52 17.27
C ARG A 58 -3.32 -15.62 16.20
N LEU A 59 -4.53 -15.93 15.72
CA LEU A 59 -5.20 -15.16 14.66
C LEU A 59 -5.90 -13.92 15.21
N ASN A 60 -6.58 -14.05 16.35
CA ASN A 60 -7.30 -12.97 17.01
C ASN A 60 -6.38 -11.82 17.43
N TRP A 61 -5.14 -12.14 17.85
CA TRP A 61 -4.19 -11.17 18.39
C TRP A 61 -3.00 -10.90 17.46
N ASN A 62 -3.07 -11.35 16.20
CA ASN A 62 -1.99 -11.11 15.23
C ASN A 62 -1.84 -9.61 14.93
N GLU A 63 -2.95 -8.89 14.86
CA GLU A 63 -3.01 -7.47 14.53
C GLU A 63 -3.73 -6.72 15.65
N LEU A 64 -3.11 -5.64 16.14
CA LEU A 64 -3.72 -4.70 17.05
C LEU A 64 -4.01 -3.41 16.30
N ASP A 65 -5.30 -3.10 16.18
CA ASP A 65 -5.75 -1.79 15.77
C ASP A 65 -5.91 -0.93 17.02
N LEU A 66 -4.99 0.03 17.20
CA LEU A 66 -4.99 0.94 18.34
C LEU A 66 -5.47 2.34 17.95
N MET A 67 -5.96 2.50 16.72
CA MET A 67 -6.60 3.74 16.29
C MET A 67 -7.83 4.00 17.19
N TYR A 68 -8.03 5.24 17.63
CA TYR A 68 -9.18 5.68 18.46
C TYR A 68 -9.26 5.11 19.89
N LEU A 69 -8.31 4.30 20.35
CA LEU A 69 -8.37 3.79 21.71
C LEU A 69 -7.91 4.85 22.71
N GLY A 70 -8.83 5.28 23.58
CA GLY A 70 -8.52 6.15 24.71
C GLY A 70 -7.68 5.44 25.78
N ILE A 71 -7.07 6.23 26.67
CA ILE A 71 -6.18 5.76 27.74
C ILE A 71 -6.77 4.57 28.54
N PRO A 72 -8.03 4.61 29.04
CA PRO A 72 -8.54 3.53 29.89
C PRO A 72 -8.55 2.16 29.20
N HIS A 73 -8.89 2.12 27.91
CA HIS A 73 -8.90 0.88 27.13
C HIS A 73 -7.48 0.37 26.85
N LEU A 74 -6.53 1.29 26.64
CA LEU A 74 -5.13 0.92 26.46
C LEU A 74 -4.51 0.40 27.75
N GLU A 75 -4.86 0.98 28.91
CA GLU A 75 -4.42 0.47 30.21
C GLU A 75 -4.99 -0.93 30.49
N GLU A 76 -6.28 -1.15 30.20
CA GLU A 76 -6.88 -2.48 30.30
C GLU A 76 -6.17 -3.49 29.39
N LEU A 77 -5.87 -3.10 28.14
CA LEU A 77 -5.13 -3.92 27.19
C LEU A 77 -3.73 -4.28 27.73
N ILE A 78 -3.00 -3.29 28.25
CA ILE A 78 -1.65 -3.45 28.82
C ILE A 78 -1.68 -4.37 30.05
N GLN A 79 -2.63 -4.19 30.95
CA GLN A 79 -2.65 -4.89 32.24
C GLN A 79 -3.23 -6.30 32.13
N ASN A 80 -4.32 -6.46 31.37
CA ASN A 80 -5.13 -7.69 31.43
C ASN A 80 -4.93 -8.62 30.23
N VAL A 81 -4.54 -8.08 29.07
CA VAL A 81 -4.56 -8.83 27.81
C VAL A 81 -3.15 -9.09 27.28
N LEU A 82 -2.34 -8.05 27.09
CA LEU A 82 -1.00 -8.16 26.49
C LEU A 82 -0.04 -9.09 27.24
N PRO A 83 -0.05 -9.23 28.57
CA PRO A 83 0.85 -10.17 29.26
C PRO A 83 0.68 -11.61 28.78
N ARG A 84 -0.49 -11.98 28.26
CA ARG A 84 -0.77 -13.33 27.73
C ARG A 84 -0.69 -13.40 26.21
N GLN A 85 -0.97 -12.29 25.53
CA GLN A 85 -1.21 -12.28 24.08
C GLN A 85 -0.11 -11.60 23.26
N ALA A 86 0.76 -10.78 23.86
CA ALA A 86 1.76 -9.99 23.13
C ALA A 86 2.72 -10.83 22.28
N LYS A 87 2.99 -12.09 22.67
CA LYS A 87 3.79 -13.04 21.88
C LYS A 87 3.18 -13.34 20.51
N HIS A 88 1.87 -13.16 20.33
CA HIS A 88 1.14 -13.38 19.08
C HIS A 88 1.04 -12.13 18.19
N VAL A 89 1.24 -10.94 18.77
CA VAL A 89 1.18 -9.67 18.03
C VAL A 89 2.30 -9.60 17.00
N ARG A 90 1.95 -9.31 15.76
CA ARG A 90 2.87 -9.13 14.62
C ARG A 90 2.66 -7.82 13.90
N SER A 91 1.45 -7.26 13.98
CA SER A 91 1.04 -6.02 13.31
C SER A 91 0.41 -5.08 14.32
N ILE A 92 0.80 -3.80 14.27
CA ILE A 92 0.18 -2.74 15.05
C ILE A 92 -0.16 -1.58 14.12
N MET A 93 -1.31 -0.96 14.34
CA MET A 93 -1.73 0.28 13.69
C MET A 93 -1.97 1.37 14.74
N ILE A 94 -1.39 2.55 14.54
CA ILE A 94 -1.44 3.70 15.46
C ILE A 94 -1.67 5.03 14.73
N GLY A 95 -2.36 5.96 15.40
CA GLY A 95 -2.62 7.34 14.96
C GLY A 95 -4.11 7.72 14.98
N PHE A 96 -4.50 8.76 14.22
CA PHE A 96 -5.86 9.37 14.21
C PHE A 96 -6.62 9.20 12.87
N HIS A 97 -7.95 9.37 12.85
CA HIS A 97 -8.76 9.16 11.63
C HIS A 97 -8.50 10.27 10.63
N PRO A 98 -8.27 9.94 9.35
CA PRO A 98 -8.61 10.87 8.28
C PRO A 98 -10.14 11.06 8.32
N GLY A 99 -10.59 12.17 8.88
CA GLY A 99 -12.00 12.48 9.14
C GLY A 99 -12.20 13.45 10.32
N ASP A 100 -11.35 13.36 11.35
CA ASP A 100 -11.41 14.26 12.52
C ASP A 100 -10.81 15.65 12.24
N GLU A 101 -10.21 15.87 11.06
CA GLU A 101 -9.65 17.16 10.64
C GLU A 101 -10.71 18.26 10.51
N TYR A 102 -11.94 17.92 10.10
CA TYR A 102 -13.03 18.90 10.05
C TYR A 102 -13.45 19.35 11.45
N ASP A 103 -13.42 18.44 12.43
CA ASP A 103 -13.84 18.74 13.80
C ASP A 103 -12.73 19.41 14.62
N LEU A 104 -11.46 19.07 14.35
CA LEU A 104 -10.29 19.68 15.00
C LEU A 104 -9.98 21.08 14.47
N ASN A 105 -10.16 21.35 13.17
CA ASN A 105 -9.99 22.71 12.64
C ASN A 105 -11.15 23.64 13.02
N PHE A 106 -12.37 23.12 13.16
CA PHE A 106 -13.49 23.90 13.71
C PHE A 106 -13.24 24.26 15.19
N LYS A 107 -12.79 23.29 16.00
CA LYS A 107 -12.42 23.51 17.41
C LYS A 107 -11.19 24.40 17.61
N ARG A 108 -10.20 24.39 16.69
CA ARG A 108 -9.04 25.31 16.73
C ARG A 108 -9.42 26.76 16.41
N SER A 109 -10.52 26.99 15.66
CA SER A 109 -10.96 28.33 15.27
C SER A 109 -11.82 29.04 16.33
N THR A 110 -12.47 28.27 17.20
CA THR A 110 -13.30 28.78 18.30
C THR A 110 -12.59 28.59 19.63
N ASN A 111 -12.06 29.67 20.21
CA ASN A 111 -11.52 29.73 21.58
C ASN A 111 -12.59 29.47 22.66
N SER A 112 -13.31 28.36 22.60
CA SER A 112 -14.30 27.99 23.61
C SER A 112 -14.65 26.52 23.52
N ILE A 113 -13.99 25.72 24.35
CA ILE A 113 -14.58 24.86 25.39
C ILE A 113 -13.40 24.02 25.88
N ALA A 114 -13.07 24.16 27.16
CA ALA A 114 -12.13 23.28 27.83
C ALA A 114 -12.64 21.84 27.62
N ILE A 115 -11.89 21.09 26.81
CA ILE A 115 -12.05 19.66 26.72
C ILE A 115 -11.63 19.13 28.09
N ASP A 116 -12.58 18.47 28.74
CA ASP A 116 -12.40 17.82 30.04
C ASP A 116 -11.13 16.95 30.00
N GLY A 117 -10.43 16.82 31.12
CA GLY A 117 -9.05 16.31 31.20
C GLY A 117 -8.80 14.84 30.80
N SER A 118 -9.70 14.21 30.02
CA SER A 118 -9.63 12.83 29.53
C SER A 118 -9.06 12.67 28.12
N ASP A 119 -8.88 13.74 27.35
CA ASP A 119 -8.48 13.69 25.93
C ASP A 119 -6.96 13.87 25.71
N GLN A 120 -6.15 13.38 26.64
CA GLN A 120 -4.70 13.37 26.47
C GLN A 120 -4.32 12.24 25.51
N TYR A 121 -3.47 12.54 24.52
CA TYR A 121 -2.89 11.53 23.66
C TYR A 121 -2.23 10.42 24.48
N PRO A 122 -2.55 9.13 24.25
CA PRO A 122 -2.05 8.03 25.06
C PRO A 122 -0.60 7.65 24.71
N GLU A 123 0.31 8.62 24.62
CA GLU A 123 1.71 8.40 24.25
C GLU A 123 2.38 7.36 25.16
N GLY A 124 2.17 7.49 26.47
CA GLY A 124 2.76 6.59 27.47
C GLY A 124 2.34 5.14 27.25
N GLN A 125 1.03 4.93 27.09
CA GLN A 125 0.43 3.62 26.88
C GLN A 125 0.87 3.03 25.54
N LEU A 126 0.85 3.81 24.46
CA LEU A 126 1.29 3.34 23.14
C LEU A 126 2.79 2.97 23.14
N ARG A 127 3.63 3.76 23.80
CA ARG A 127 5.05 3.44 23.99
C ARG A 127 5.23 2.14 24.76
N GLU A 128 4.42 1.91 25.79
CA GLU A 128 4.45 0.68 26.57
C GLU A 128 4.04 -0.54 25.73
N ILE A 129 2.96 -0.42 24.95
CA ILE A 129 2.51 -1.49 24.04
C ILE A 129 3.61 -1.87 23.03
N LEU A 130 4.27 -0.88 22.43
CA LEU A 130 5.39 -1.12 21.51
C LEU A 130 6.55 -1.87 22.18
N LYS A 131 6.80 -1.63 23.48
CA LYS A 131 7.82 -2.36 24.25
C LYS A 131 7.40 -3.78 24.61
N ILE A 132 6.13 -3.99 24.95
CA ILE A 132 5.59 -5.29 25.38
C ILE A 132 5.46 -6.28 24.21
N CYS A 133 5.41 -5.81 22.96
CA CYS A 133 5.23 -6.65 21.77
C CYS A 133 6.57 -7.00 21.09
N PRO A 134 7.33 -8.02 21.54
CA PRO A 134 8.70 -8.28 21.09
C PRO A 134 8.80 -8.78 19.64
N ASN A 135 7.71 -9.34 19.11
CA ASN A 135 7.65 -9.98 17.81
C ASN A 135 7.02 -9.09 16.73
N LEU A 136 6.92 -7.78 16.99
CA LEU A 136 6.36 -6.83 16.04
C LEU A 136 7.19 -6.82 14.75
N THR A 137 6.57 -7.13 13.62
CA THR A 137 7.22 -7.12 12.30
C THR A 137 6.55 -6.19 11.31
N LYS A 138 5.33 -5.71 11.61
CA LYS A 138 4.59 -4.75 10.79
C LYS A 138 4.09 -3.59 11.64
N LEU A 139 4.25 -2.38 11.12
CA LEU A 139 3.73 -1.17 11.76
C LEU A 139 3.06 -0.28 10.72
N THR A 140 1.84 0.16 11.01
CA THR A 140 1.15 1.22 10.28
C THR A 140 1.04 2.44 11.19
N VAL A 141 1.51 3.59 10.70
CA VAL A 141 1.52 4.85 11.44
C VAL A 141 0.79 5.90 10.62
N HIS A 142 -0.23 6.51 11.21
CA HIS A 142 -0.81 7.74 10.70
C HIS A 142 -0.05 8.91 11.33
N LEU A 143 0.80 9.53 10.52
CA LEU A 143 1.68 10.62 10.90
C LEU A 143 0.99 11.97 10.72
N ASP A 144 1.33 12.89 11.61
CA ASP A 144 1.17 14.32 11.41
C ASP A 144 2.54 14.95 11.09
N SER A 145 2.60 16.09 10.40
CA SER A 145 3.81 16.76 9.90
C SER A 145 4.92 16.91 10.94
N ASN A 146 6.18 16.65 10.57
CA ASN A 146 7.32 16.66 11.50
C ASN A 146 8.56 17.38 10.93
N SER A 147 9.46 17.82 11.82
CA SER A 147 10.77 18.38 11.48
C SER A 147 11.85 17.89 12.44
N LEU A 148 13.12 18.05 12.04
CA LEU A 148 14.29 17.78 12.88
C LEU A 148 14.89 19.09 13.41
N ASP A 149 15.48 19.04 14.61
CA ASP A 149 16.27 20.14 15.19
C ASP A 149 17.70 20.16 14.60
N GLU A 150 18.51 21.13 15.04
CA GLU A 150 19.92 21.29 14.60
C GLU A 150 20.82 20.09 14.96
N PHE A 151 20.42 19.29 15.94
CA PHE A 151 21.10 18.06 16.35
C PHE A 151 20.51 16.82 15.65
N GLY A 152 19.59 17.04 14.72
CA GLY A 152 18.89 16.03 13.95
C GLY A 152 17.81 15.30 14.74
N ASN A 153 17.44 15.68 15.95
CA ASN A 153 16.37 15.06 16.74
C ASN A 153 14.99 15.49 16.28
N PHE A 154 14.01 14.59 16.43
CA PHE A 154 12.62 14.93 16.14
C PHE A 154 12.19 16.09 17.03
N ILE A 155 11.76 17.19 16.41
CA ILE A 155 11.18 18.32 17.13
C ILE A 155 9.84 17.84 17.67
N ILE A 156 9.71 17.83 18.99
CA ILE A 156 8.45 17.57 19.67
C ILE A 156 7.64 18.87 19.58
N ASP A 157 6.80 18.96 18.56
CA ASP A 157 5.79 20.01 18.46
C ASP A 157 4.69 19.75 19.52
N PRO A 158 4.51 20.64 20.51
CA PRO A 158 3.46 20.49 21.53
C PRO A 158 2.05 20.45 20.94
N SER A 159 1.86 21.02 19.75
CA SER A 159 0.59 21.03 19.02
C SER A 159 0.36 19.76 18.19
N ASN A 160 1.39 18.92 18.03
CA ASN A 160 1.35 17.65 17.33
C ASN A 160 1.63 16.48 18.29
N GLN A 161 0.57 15.77 18.64
CA GLN A 161 0.64 14.69 19.62
C GLN A 161 1.41 13.45 19.13
N MET A 162 1.42 13.19 17.81
CA MET A 162 2.13 12.06 17.19
C MET A 162 3.66 12.22 17.19
N SER A 163 4.17 13.46 17.22
CA SER A 163 5.60 13.75 17.15
C SER A 163 6.41 13.06 18.27
N LYS A 164 5.78 12.84 19.43
CA LYS A 164 6.36 12.17 20.60
C LYS A 164 6.57 10.66 20.42
N LEU A 165 5.84 10.01 19.51
CA LEU A 165 5.99 8.57 19.22
C LEU A 165 7.05 8.25 18.17
N LEU A 166 7.54 9.24 17.42
CA LEU A 166 8.55 9.00 16.38
C LEU A 166 9.84 8.44 16.95
N SER A 167 10.25 8.95 18.12
CA SER A 167 11.42 8.45 18.82
C SER A 167 11.30 6.95 19.14
N PRO A 168 10.30 6.45 19.91
CA PRO A 168 10.18 5.02 20.15
C PRO A 168 10.00 4.19 18.87
N ILE A 169 9.27 4.68 17.86
CA ILE A 169 9.13 3.98 16.57
C ILE A 169 10.49 3.82 15.88
N SER A 170 11.34 4.85 15.89
CA SER A 170 12.68 4.79 15.29
C SER A 170 13.64 3.78 15.92
N HIS A 171 13.29 3.23 17.09
CA HIS A 171 14.06 2.19 17.76
C HIS A 171 13.64 0.76 17.38
N LEU A 172 12.55 0.59 16.61
CA LEU A 172 12.03 -0.72 16.21
C LEU A 172 12.86 -1.32 15.07
N SER A 173 13.85 -2.14 15.38
CA SER A 173 14.78 -2.69 14.38
C SER A 173 14.27 -3.93 13.63
N ASN A 174 13.30 -4.67 14.21
CA ASN A 174 12.84 -5.96 13.68
C ASN A 174 11.70 -5.82 12.65
N LEU A 175 11.33 -4.60 12.28
CA LEU A 175 10.27 -4.37 11.31
C LEU A 175 10.68 -4.84 9.91
N THR A 176 9.76 -5.57 9.28
CA THR A 176 9.83 -6.04 7.89
C THR A 176 8.84 -5.29 6.99
N TYR A 177 7.85 -4.63 7.59
CA TYR A 177 6.86 -3.82 6.90
C TYR A 177 6.64 -2.53 7.69
N ILE A 178 6.66 -1.39 7.00
CA ILE A 178 6.22 -0.12 7.55
C ILE A 178 5.31 0.60 6.56
N LYS A 179 4.21 1.12 7.07
CA LYS A 179 3.31 2.01 6.34
C LYS A 179 3.19 3.33 7.08
N LEU A 180 3.47 4.41 6.37
CA LEU A 180 3.40 5.77 6.87
C LEU A 180 2.35 6.52 6.06
N ASN A 181 1.25 6.88 6.70
CA ASN A 181 0.22 7.73 6.10
C ASN A 181 0.40 9.14 6.67
N ASN A 182 0.88 10.07 5.87
CA ASN A 182 0.88 11.47 6.28
C ASN A 182 -0.52 12.05 6.07
N ASN A 183 -1.18 12.43 7.16
CA ASN A 183 -2.50 13.01 7.07
C ASN A 183 -2.46 14.53 6.81
N THR A 184 -1.30 15.17 6.94
CA THR A 184 -1.21 16.63 6.83
C THR A 184 -1.16 17.17 5.41
N TYR A 185 -1.45 18.47 5.30
CA TYR A 185 -1.28 19.25 4.07
C TYR A 185 0.18 19.53 3.70
N SER A 186 1.16 19.21 4.56
CA SER A 186 2.57 19.45 4.31
C SER A 186 3.34 18.15 4.09
N ASP A 187 4.28 18.19 3.16
CA ASP A 187 5.12 17.05 2.85
C ASP A 187 6.10 16.72 4.01
N LEU A 188 6.37 15.42 4.21
CA LEU A 188 7.44 14.98 5.10
C LEU A 188 8.80 15.31 4.51
N LYS A 189 9.77 15.66 5.35
CA LYS A 189 11.18 15.82 4.95
C LYS A 189 11.87 14.46 4.87
N GLU A 190 12.72 14.26 3.86
CA GLU A 190 13.43 12.99 3.67
C GLU A 190 14.30 12.62 4.88
N GLU A 191 15.01 13.58 5.48
CA GLU A 191 15.91 13.31 6.60
C GLU A 191 15.15 12.84 7.84
N SER A 192 13.96 13.40 8.06
CA SER A 192 13.08 13.00 9.16
C SER A 192 12.63 11.55 8.98
N LEU A 193 12.27 11.20 7.75
CA LEU A 193 11.86 9.85 7.40
C LEU A 193 13.04 8.87 7.51
N VAL A 194 14.21 9.21 6.99
CA VAL A 194 15.42 8.39 7.12
C VAL A 194 15.73 8.15 8.60
N LYS A 195 15.69 9.18 9.44
CA LYS A 195 15.90 9.02 10.89
C LYS A 195 14.88 8.08 11.52
N LEU A 196 13.64 8.07 11.04
CA LEU A 196 12.61 7.16 11.52
C LEU A 196 12.93 5.70 11.13
N ILE A 197 13.38 5.46 9.91
CA ILE A 197 13.53 4.09 9.36
C ILE A 197 14.96 3.55 9.39
N GLN A 198 15.96 4.33 9.80
CA GLN A 198 17.38 3.97 9.69
C GLN A 198 17.75 2.66 10.39
N ARG A 199 17.06 2.31 11.49
CA ARG A 199 17.32 1.08 12.25
C ARG A 199 16.54 -0.14 11.74
N MET A 200 15.60 0.05 10.82
CA MET A 200 14.75 -1.01 10.25
C MET A 200 15.50 -1.74 9.13
N VAL A 201 16.63 -2.35 9.45
CA VAL A 201 17.55 -2.95 8.47
C VAL A 201 16.99 -4.19 7.78
N HIS A 202 15.93 -4.78 8.35
CA HIS A 202 15.24 -5.97 7.83
C HIS A 202 13.98 -5.62 7.02
N LEU A 203 13.80 -4.34 6.67
CA LEU A 203 12.62 -3.89 5.94
C LEU A 203 12.53 -4.58 4.57
N VAL A 204 11.39 -5.19 4.31
CA VAL A 204 11.04 -5.88 3.06
C VAL A 204 10.09 -5.02 2.23
N HIS A 205 9.20 -4.28 2.89
CA HIS A 205 8.17 -3.48 2.26
C HIS A 205 8.10 -2.12 2.96
N ILE A 206 8.22 -1.05 2.18
CA ILE A 206 7.96 0.31 2.63
C ILE A 206 6.77 0.90 1.87
N CYS A 207 5.80 1.44 2.61
CA CYS A 207 4.64 2.13 2.08
C CYS A 207 4.63 3.55 2.64
N ILE A 208 4.64 4.55 1.76
CA ILE A 208 4.60 5.97 2.12
C ILE A 208 3.48 6.61 1.34
N HIS A 209 2.49 7.12 2.06
CA HIS A 209 1.38 7.82 1.46
C HIS A 209 1.35 9.29 1.87
N ARG A 210 0.99 10.12 0.90
CA ARG A 210 0.69 11.55 1.02
C ARG A 210 1.89 12.42 1.40
N GLY A 211 2.89 12.48 0.52
CA GLY A 211 3.81 13.62 0.51
C GLY A 211 5.12 13.38 1.24
N VAL A 212 6.19 13.21 0.46
CA VAL A 212 7.58 13.41 0.90
C VAL A 212 8.20 14.43 -0.04
N ALA A 213 8.68 15.54 0.49
CA ALA A 213 9.31 16.59 -0.29
C ALA A 213 10.73 16.15 -0.66
N ALA A 214 11.17 16.52 -1.86
CA ALA A 214 12.56 16.35 -2.25
C ALA A 214 13.45 17.31 -1.44
N SER A 215 14.44 16.77 -0.73
CA SER A 215 15.47 17.60 -0.09
C SER A 215 16.35 18.30 -1.13
N PHE A 216 16.58 17.61 -2.25
CA PHE A 216 17.34 18.10 -3.39
C PHE A 216 16.51 17.88 -4.66
N PRO A 217 15.52 18.74 -4.95
CA PRO A 217 14.64 18.55 -6.09
C PRO A 217 15.46 18.55 -7.38
N ARG A 218 15.32 17.51 -8.20
CA ARG A 218 15.90 17.44 -9.53
C ARG A 218 14.86 17.73 -10.60
N CYS A 219 15.25 18.45 -11.65
CA CYS A 219 14.45 18.56 -12.86
C CYS A 219 14.71 17.34 -13.76
N ASP A 220 13.71 16.47 -13.91
CA ASP A 220 13.77 15.25 -14.72
C ASP A 220 13.37 15.47 -16.19
N PHE A 221 13.16 16.71 -16.55
CA PHE A 221 12.35 17.12 -17.68
C PHE A 221 13.20 17.85 -18.73
N CYS A 222 14.06 18.79 -18.33
CA CYS A 222 14.93 19.51 -19.24
C CYS A 222 16.38 19.57 -18.74
N GLU A 223 17.33 19.81 -19.65
CA GLU A 223 18.76 19.98 -19.33
C GLU A 223 19.05 21.38 -18.74
N CYS A 224 18.45 21.68 -17.59
CA CYS A 224 18.69 22.92 -16.83
C CYS A 224 19.68 22.69 -15.68
N SER A 225 20.08 23.75 -14.96
CA SER A 225 20.96 23.63 -13.79
C SER A 225 20.42 22.64 -12.74
N GLU A 226 19.10 22.61 -12.55
CA GLU A 226 18.42 21.69 -11.62
C GLU A 226 18.40 20.22 -12.10
N SER A 227 18.78 19.95 -13.36
CA SER A 227 18.97 18.57 -13.85
C SER A 227 20.31 17.96 -13.43
N ILE A 228 21.28 18.81 -13.08
CA ILE A 228 22.64 18.45 -12.69
C ILE A 228 22.79 18.62 -11.17
N GLN A 229 21.96 17.91 -10.39
CA GLN A 229 22.09 17.88 -8.93
C GLN A 229 23.07 16.76 -8.50
N PRO A 230 24.25 17.07 -7.94
CA PRO A 230 25.23 16.05 -7.54
C PRO A 230 24.80 15.30 -6.27
N THR A 231 23.92 15.90 -5.47
CA THR A 231 23.35 15.30 -4.26
C THR A 231 22.23 14.33 -4.61
N LEU A 232 22.22 13.20 -3.93
CA LEU A 232 21.22 12.14 -4.09
C LEU A 232 20.18 12.26 -2.98
N SER A 233 18.95 11.83 -3.26
CA SER A 233 17.87 11.70 -2.27
C SER A 233 18.36 10.89 -1.06
N PRO A 234 18.35 11.47 0.17
CA PRO A 234 18.69 10.74 1.39
C PRO A 234 17.84 9.49 1.58
N LEU A 235 16.56 9.56 1.23
CA LEU A 235 15.66 8.41 1.29
C LEU A 235 16.11 7.31 0.34
N ALA A 236 16.40 7.65 -0.92
CA ALA A 236 16.85 6.70 -1.94
C ALA A 236 18.16 6.01 -1.53
N VAL A 237 19.12 6.79 -1.03
CA VAL A 237 20.41 6.28 -0.56
C VAL A 237 20.20 5.27 0.56
N HIS A 238 19.38 5.60 1.56
CA HIS A 238 19.08 4.69 2.67
C HIS A 238 18.42 3.40 2.19
N LEU A 239 17.33 3.51 1.42
CA LEU A 239 16.58 2.34 0.93
C LEU A 239 17.43 1.42 0.06
N ALA A 240 18.31 1.97 -0.77
CA ALA A 240 19.22 1.20 -1.61
C ALA A 240 20.22 0.35 -0.79
N THR A 241 20.48 0.70 0.47
CA THR A 241 21.36 -0.10 1.34
C THR A 241 20.70 -1.36 1.90
N LEU A 242 19.38 -1.50 1.78
CA LEU A 242 18.61 -2.58 2.41
C LEU A 242 18.58 -3.82 1.51
N PRO A 243 19.27 -4.92 1.87
CA PRO A 243 19.33 -6.12 1.03
C PRO A 243 18.02 -6.91 1.03
N SER A 244 17.17 -6.71 2.04
CA SER A 244 15.89 -7.42 2.17
C SER A 244 14.73 -6.72 1.47
N LEU A 245 14.94 -5.49 0.99
CA LEU A 245 13.88 -4.67 0.41
C LEU A 245 13.41 -5.26 -0.93
N LYS A 246 12.10 -5.48 -1.03
CA LYS A 246 11.43 -6.08 -2.18
C LYS A 246 10.30 -5.23 -2.73
N VAL A 247 9.67 -4.40 -1.90
CA VAL A 247 8.48 -3.64 -2.28
C VAL A 247 8.62 -2.18 -1.89
N ILE A 248 8.35 -1.32 -2.86
CA ILE A 248 8.19 0.12 -2.68
C ILE A 248 6.77 0.51 -3.10
N ASP A 249 6.03 1.12 -2.18
CA ASP A 249 4.69 1.66 -2.40
C ASP A 249 4.66 3.14 -2.03
N PHE A 250 4.62 3.99 -3.05
CA PHE A 250 4.71 5.44 -2.93
C PHE A 250 3.47 6.10 -3.51
N ASP A 251 2.81 6.93 -2.69
CA ASP A 251 1.73 7.81 -3.10
C ASP A 251 2.10 9.26 -2.78
N ARG A 252 2.23 10.09 -3.83
CA ARG A 252 2.67 11.50 -3.78
C ARG A 252 4.06 11.68 -3.16
N VAL A 253 5.02 10.82 -3.51
CA VAL A 253 6.42 10.95 -3.07
C VAL A 253 7.19 11.80 -4.08
N ASN A 254 7.38 13.08 -3.78
CA ASN A 254 7.96 14.07 -4.70
C ASN A 254 9.48 13.99 -4.80
N CYS A 255 10.15 13.25 -3.90
CA CYS A 255 11.59 13.00 -3.93
C CYS A 255 12.01 11.85 -4.87
N PHE A 256 11.07 11.17 -5.52
CA PHE A 256 11.34 10.09 -6.47
C PHE A 256 11.64 10.67 -7.86
N ASP A 257 12.91 10.64 -8.27
CA ASP A 257 13.43 11.28 -9.49
C ASP A 257 14.50 10.42 -10.22
N SER A 258 15.06 10.92 -11.32
CA SER A 258 16.13 10.26 -12.11
C SER A 258 17.41 9.97 -11.32
N GLY A 259 17.60 10.54 -10.13
CA GLY A 259 18.70 10.23 -9.24
C GLY A 259 18.62 8.82 -8.67
N TRP A 260 17.42 8.27 -8.52
CA TRP A 260 17.20 6.94 -7.96
C TRP A 260 17.81 5.84 -8.83
N SER A 261 17.84 6.03 -10.15
CA SER A 261 18.42 5.09 -11.10
C SER A 261 19.96 5.12 -11.12
N LYS A 262 20.59 6.15 -10.54
CA LYS A 262 22.06 6.29 -10.44
C LYS A 262 22.64 5.59 -9.21
N ILE A 263 21.79 5.12 -8.30
CA ILE A 263 22.20 4.50 -7.04
C ILE A 263 22.35 2.99 -7.23
N LYS A 264 23.36 2.40 -6.58
CA LYS A 264 23.51 0.95 -6.55
C LYS A 264 22.61 0.36 -5.45
N TRP A 265 21.56 -0.35 -5.88
CA TRP A 265 20.62 -1.03 -4.99
C TRP A 265 21.15 -2.40 -4.58
N LYS A 266 21.09 -2.71 -3.28
CA LYS A 266 21.42 -4.03 -2.72
C LYS A 266 20.22 -4.98 -2.73
N GLY A 267 19.02 -4.44 -2.53
CA GLY A 267 17.77 -5.20 -2.59
C GLY A 267 17.37 -5.51 -4.04
N ALA A 268 16.69 -6.63 -4.23
CA ALA A 268 16.12 -7.01 -5.51
C ALA A 268 14.62 -6.73 -5.47
N LEU A 269 14.21 -5.55 -5.96
CA LEU A 269 12.80 -5.15 -5.93
C LEU A 269 11.98 -6.10 -6.80
N GLU A 270 10.90 -6.62 -6.21
CA GLU A 270 9.91 -7.48 -6.85
C GLU A 270 8.64 -6.69 -7.20
N GLU A 271 8.38 -5.57 -6.53
CA GLU A 271 7.19 -4.76 -6.74
C GLU A 271 7.45 -3.26 -6.56
N ILE A 272 7.00 -2.48 -7.54
CA ILE A 272 7.05 -1.01 -7.54
C ILE A 272 5.63 -0.49 -7.77
N ILE A 273 5.17 0.36 -6.86
CA ILE A 273 3.84 0.97 -6.87
C ILE A 273 4.05 2.49 -6.75
N LEU A 274 3.70 3.23 -7.80
CA LEU A 274 3.85 4.70 -7.87
C LEU A 274 2.49 5.34 -8.17
N PHE A 275 2.01 6.12 -7.21
CA PHE A 275 0.68 6.74 -7.23
C PHE A 275 0.83 8.24 -7.09
N ASN A 276 0.23 9.00 -8.01
CA ASN A 276 0.20 10.46 -7.98
C ASN A 276 1.60 11.10 -7.82
N CYS A 277 2.65 10.45 -8.34
CA CYS A 277 4.01 10.97 -8.35
C CYS A 277 4.16 11.93 -9.54
N HIS A 278 3.53 13.10 -9.47
CA HIS A 278 3.36 14.02 -10.60
C HIS A 278 4.64 14.76 -11.06
N ARG A 279 5.81 14.45 -10.50
CA ARG A 279 7.07 15.12 -10.84
C ARG A 279 8.08 14.21 -11.54
N ILE A 280 7.68 13.00 -11.91
CA ILE A 280 8.58 12.04 -12.54
C ILE A 280 8.32 11.89 -14.04
N SER A 281 9.40 11.91 -14.82
CA SER A 281 9.39 11.66 -16.25
C SER A 281 9.33 10.16 -16.60
N LEU A 282 8.90 9.84 -17.82
CA LEU A 282 8.93 8.47 -18.32
C LEU A 282 10.35 7.89 -18.32
N HIS A 283 11.33 8.70 -18.70
CA HIS A 283 12.74 8.33 -18.66
C HIS A 283 13.16 7.82 -17.27
N SER A 284 12.79 8.55 -16.21
CA SER A 284 13.14 8.21 -14.84
C SER A 284 12.51 6.90 -14.38
N VAL A 285 11.21 6.69 -14.69
CA VAL A 285 10.52 5.43 -14.38
C VAL A 285 11.14 4.26 -15.15
N HIS A 286 11.42 4.45 -16.43
CA HIS A 286 12.08 3.44 -17.28
C HIS A 286 13.44 3.05 -16.73
N ALA A 287 14.33 4.03 -16.54
CA ALA A 287 15.68 3.81 -16.04
C ALA A 287 15.70 3.14 -14.65
N PHE A 288 14.76 3.49 -13.77
CA PHE A 288 14.66 2.87 -12.45
C PHE A 288 14.17 1.42 -12.52
N CYS A 289 13.17 1.12 -13.36
CA CYS A 289 12.67 -0.24 -13.52
C CYS A 289 13.72 -1.18 -14.12
N GLU A 290 14.53 -0.70 -15.07
CA GLU A 290 15.60 -1.47 -15.71
C GLU A 290 16.68 -1.91 -14.71
N LEU A 291 16.91 -1.18 -13.60
CA LEU A 291 17.79 -1.66 -12.52
C LEU A 291 17.35 -3.01 -11.93
N PHE A 292 16.07 -3.35 -12.06
CA PHE A 292 15.44 -4.52 -11.49
C PHE A 292 14.88 -5.46 -12.57
N GLU A 293 15.38 -5.41 -13.81
CA GLU A 293 14.96 -6.27 -14.93
C GLU A 293 14.85 -7.76 -14.52
N ASN A 294 15.78 -8.22 -13.68
CA ASN A 294 15.92 -9.60 -13.26
C ASN A 294 15.13 -9.96 -11.99
N SER A 295 14.38 -9.03 -11.40
CA SER A 295 13.61 -9.29 -10.17
C SER A 295 12.19 -8.73 -10.18
N LEU A 296 11.91 -7.68 -10.96
CA LEU A 296 10.64 -6.99 -10.93
C LEU A 296 9.50 -7.87 -11.47
N VAL A 297 8.51 -8.15 -10.62
CA VAL A 297 7.36 -9.01 -10.92
C VAL A 297 6.08 -8.20 -11.08
N ASN A 298 5.95 -7.09 -10.34
CA ASN A 298 4.75 -6.26 -10.32
C ASN A 298 5.12 -4.79 -10.52
N LEU A 299 4.40 -4.13 -11.43
CA LEU A 299 4.51 -2.69 -11.64
C LEU A 299 3.11 -2.09 -11.62
N SER A 300 2.88 -1.12 -10.73
CA SER A 300 1.63 -0.38 -10.65
C SER A 300 1.90 1.11 -10.77
N LEU A 301 1.32 1.74 -11.79
CA LEU A 301 1.51 3.14 -12.13
C LEU A 301 0.15 3.82 -12.18
N TYR A 302 -0.05 4.85 -11.36
CA TYR A 302 -1.31 5.58 -11.26
C TYR A 302 -1.04 7.09 -11.30
N CYS A 303 -1.53 7.77 -12.33
CA CYS A 303 -1.24 9.19 -12.62
C CYS A 303 0.27 9.52 -12.65
N ALA A 304 1.10 8.57 -13.10
CA ALA A 304 2.54 8.70 -13.28
C ALA A 304 3.03 7.64 -14.29
N PRO A 305 4.12 7.88 -15.06
CA PRO A 305 4.87 9.13 -15.18
C PRO A 305 4.11 10.22 -15.96
N ILE A 306 4.68 11.43 -16.00
CA ILE A 306 4.21 12.55 -16.84
C ILE A 306 5.29 12.90 -17.88
N SER A 307 4.91 13.40 -19.04
CA SER A 307 5.76 13.90 -20.11
C SER A 307 5.62 15.43 -20.20
N LEU A 308 6.72 16.12 -20.48
CA LEU A 308 6.80 17.58 -20.52
C LEU A 308 5.92 18.23 -21.58
N ASP A 309 5.75 17.56 -22.72
CA ASP A 309 5.08 18.11 -23.89
C ASP A 309 3.53 18.12 -23.72
N ASP A 310 3.04 17.71 -22.54
CA ASP A 310 1.62 17.75 -22.14
C ASP A 310 1.13 19.18 -21.82
N ILE A 311 1.98 20.21 -21.99
CA ILE A 311 1.63 21.63 -21.81
C ILE A 311 0.48 22.06 -22.76
N ASP A 312 0.34 21.39 -23.91
CA ASP A 312 -0.70 21.68 -24.91
C ASP A 312 -1.96 20.80 -24.77
N GLY A 313 -2.05 19.97 -23.72
CA GLY A 313 -3.24 19.15 -23.45
C GLY A 313 -3.45 17.98 -24.42
N TRP A 314 -2.41 17.60 -25.17
CA TRP A 314 -2.44 16.41 -26.01
C TRP A 314 -2.07 15.20 -25.17
N HIS A 315 -3.08 14.41 -24.82
CA HIS A 315 -2.95 13.07 -24.21
C HIS A 315 -2.37 12.05 -25.23
N ILE A 316 -1.23 12.37 -25.83
CA ILE A 316 -0.50 11.53 -26.80
C ILE A 316 0.92 11.44 -26.27
N LEU A 317 1.47 10.22 -26.27
CA LEU A 317 2.86 10.02 -25.85
C LEU A 317 3.82 10.62 -26.90
N PRO A 318 4.73 11.54 -26.54
CA PRO A 318 5.63 12.15 -27.51
C PRO A 318 6.58 11.14 -28.18
N ASP A 319 6.98 11.41 -29.42
CA ASP A 319 7.93 10.56 -30.16
C ASP A 319 9.27 10.36 -29.42
N SER A 320 9.70 11.39 -28.70
CA SER A 320 10.91 11.38 -27.86
C SER A 320 10.85 10.33 -26.74
N ASP A 321 9.64 9.98 -26.32
CA ASP A 321 9.31 9.06 -25.23
C ASP A 321 9.03 7.63 -25.72
N LEU A 322 8.62 7.45 -26.99
CA LEU A 322 8.38 6.13 -27.59
C LEU A 322 9.61 5.21 -27.60
N LYS A 323 10.82 5.78 -27.45
CA LYS A 323 12.07 5.02 -27.36
C LYS A 323 12.22 4.19 -26.08
N TYR A 324 11.49 4.52 -25.00
CA TYR A 324 11.63 3.88 -23.69
C TYR A 324 10.86 2.56 -23.59
N THR A 325 11.33 1.57 -24.37
CA THR A 325 10.77 0.21 -24.33
C THR A 325 11.26 -0.55 -23.10
N PHE A 326 10.34 -1.06 -22.28
CA PHE A 326 10.62 -1.80 -21.07
C PHE A 326 10.98 -3.27 -21.37
N ARG A 327 12.08 -3.74 -20.79
CA ARG A 327 12.57 -5.13 -20.92
C ARG A 327 12.59 -5.80 -19.56
N LEU A 328 11.41 -6.16 -19.07
CA LEU A 328 11.23 -6.73 -17.73
C LEU A 328 10.82 -8.20 -17.84
N PRO A 329 11.76 -9.14 -18.02
CA PRO A 329 11.46 -10.55 -18.29
C PRO A 329 10.70 -11.25 -17.15
N LYS A 330 10.76 -10.75 -15.91
CA LYS A 330 9.99 -11.35 -14.79
C LYS A 330 8.65 -10.67 -14.51
N LEU A 331 8.31 -9.61 -15.24
CA LEU A 331 7.08 -8.86 -15.02
C LEU A 331 5.86 -9.73 -15.33
N LYS A 332 5.01 -9.95 -14.32
CA LYS A 332 3.79 -10.75 -14.41
C LYS A 332 2.52 -9.92 -14.29
N ARG A 333 2.58 -8.81 -13.55
CA ARG A 333 1.42 -7.95 -13.27
C ARG A 333 1.75 -6.50 -13.58
N LEU A 334 0.96 -5.92 -14.47
CA LEU A 334 1.05 -4.53 -14.87
C LEU A 334 -0.29 -3.85 -14.54
N SER A 335 -0.26 -2.79 -13.74
CA SER A 335 -1.44 -1.96 -13.47
C SER A 335 -1.16 -0.53 -13.90
N VAL A 336 -2.00 0.02 -14.77
CA VAL A 336 -1.76 1.33 -15.38
C VAL A 336 -3.02 2.18 -15.34
N PHE A 337 -2.86 3.39 -14.83
CA PHE A 337 -3.74 4.52 -15.07
C PHE A 337 -2.85 5.73 -15.33
N ASN A 338 -2.92 6.29 -16.53
CA ASN A 338 -2.11 7.42 -16.94
C ASN A 338 -2.86 8.21 -18.01
N LEU A 339 -2.27 9.35 -18.41
CA LEU A 339 -2.82 10.27 -19.40
C LEU A 339 -2.39 9.91 -20.84
N TYR A 340 -1.68 8.80 -21.04
CA TYR A 340 -1.21 8.36 -22.35
C TYR A 340 -1.98 7.09 -22.74
N PRO A 341 -2.75 7.10 -23.84
CA PRO A 341 -3.59 5.98 -24.27
C PRO A 341 -2.71 4.78 -24.75
N PRO A 342 -3.19 3.78 -25.53
CA PRO A 342 -2.57 2.45 -25.55
C PRO A 342 -1.07 2.41 -25.92
N GLU A 343 -0.53 3.47 -26.52
CA GLU A 343 0.90 3.68 -26.79
C GLU A 343 1.77 3.42 -25.56
N PHE A 344 1.31 3.84 -24.38
CA PHE A 344 2.07 3.59 -23.14
C PHE A 344 2.14 2.10 -22.79
N LEU A 345 1.06 1.36 -22.98
CA LEU A 345 1.08 -0.09 -22.79
C LEU A 345 2.00 -0.76 -23.82
N HIS A 346 2.07 -0.25 -25.05
CA HIS A 346 3.00 -0.74 -26.07
C HIS A 346 4.48 -0.56 -25.72
N LEU A 347 4.83 0.32 -24.78
CA LEU A 347 6.20 0.36 -24.23
C LEU A 347 6.58 -0.95 -23.52
N PHE A 348 5.61 -1.73 -23.06
CA PHE A 348 5.79 -3.03 -22.41
C PHE A 348 5.70 -4.23 -23.37
N ARG A 349 5.70 -4.01 -24.69
CA ARG A 349 5.58 -5.08 -25.69
C ARG A 349 6.67 -6.16 -25.61
N GLN A 350 7.83 -5.85 -25.02
CA GLN A 350 8.92 -6.83 -24.82
C GLN A 350 8.82 -7.59 -23.48
N CYS A 351 7.80 -7.33 -22.67
CA CYS A 351 7.55 -7.99 -21.39
C CYS A 351 6.65 -9.23 -21.59
N CYS A 352 7.16 -10.27 -22.25
CA CYS A 352 6.34 -11.41 -22.71
C CYS A 352 5.70 -12.26 -21.59
N ASN A 353 6.14 -12.11 -20.33
CA ASN A 353 5.66 -12.89 -19.18
C ASN A 353 4.49 -12.23 -18.43
N ILE A 354 3.95 -11.12 -18.94
CA ILE A 354 2.78 -10.48 -18.36
C ILE A 354 1.59 -11.45 -18.42
N THR A 355 0.99 -11.69 -17.26
CA THR A 355 -0.18 -12.57 -17.08
C THR A 355 -1.44 -11.82 -16.67
N THR A 356 -1.28 -10.63 -16.09
CA THR A 356 -2.38 -9.78 -15.67
C THR A 356 -2.11 -8.33 -16.00
N ILE A 357 -3.07 -7.70 -16.67
CA ILE A 357 -3.11 -6.25 -16.89
C ILE A 357 -4.32 -5.69 -16.14
N SER A 358 -4.13 -4.61 -15.39
CA SER A 358 -5.20 -3.85 -14.74
C SER A 358 -5.22 -2.41 -15.24
N LEU A 359 -6.38 -1.93 -15.67
CA LEU A 359 -6.57 -0.60 -16.24
C LEU A 359 -7.66 0.15 -15.46
N LYS A 360 -7.52 1.47 -15.36
CA LYS A 360 -8.61 2.37 -14.97
C LYS A 360 -9.01 3.20 -16.18
N LEU A 361 -10.30 3.22 -16.49
CA LEU A 361 -10.88 4.06 -17.54
C LEU A 361 -11.74 5.15 -16.91
N THR A 362 -11.59 6.38 -17.39
CA THR A 362 -12.40 7.52 -16.92
C THR A 362 -13.23 8.13 -18.05
N ILE A 363 -14.38 8.73 -17.68
CA ILE A 363 -15.30 9.38 -18.63
C ILE A 363 -14.76 10.74 -19.10
N TRP A 364 -13.96 11.41 -18.27
CA TRP A 364 -13.66 12.84 -18.37
C TRP A 364 -12.43 13.16 -19.22
N GLU A 365 -11.61 12.15 -19.51
CA GLU A 365 -10.50 12.28 -20.46
C GLU A 365 -11.04 12.06 -21.87
N SER A 366 -10.96 13.10 -22.70
CA SER A 366 -11.41 13.11 -24.11
C SER A 366 -10.60 12.16 -25.01
N ILE A 367 -9.57 11.51 -24.48
CA ILE A 367 -8.60 10.68 -25.20
C ILE A 367 -8.32 9.41 -24.37
N ALA A 368 -9.38 8.64 -24.09
CA ALA A 368 -9.30 7.38 -23.34
C ALA A 368 -9.48 6.19 -24.28
N TYR A 369 -9.02 5.02 -23.83
CA TYR A 369 -9.18 3.74 -24.53
C TYR A 369 -10.57 3.56 -25.15
N LEU A 370 -10.59 3.31 -26.45
CA LEU A 370 -11.74 2.79 -27.16
C LEU A 370 -11.86 1.28 -26.92
N PRO A 371 -13.06 0.69 -27.09
CA PRO A 371 -13.20 -0.77 -27.05
C PRO A 371 -12.29 -1.49 -28.06
N ALA A 372 -11.99 -0.86 -29.20
CA ALA A 372 -11.04 -1.37 -30.18
C ALA A 372 -9.61 -1.47 -29.61
N ASP A 373 -9.12 -0.42 -28.95
CA ASP A 373 -7.79 -0.42 -28.33
C ASP A 373 -7.65 -1.54 -27.29
N ILE A 374 -8.69 -1.76 -26.49
CA ILE A 374 -8.72 -2.83 -25.49
C ILE A 374 -8.75 -4.21 -26.13
N LYS A 375 -9.49 -4.35 -27.25
CA LYS A 375 -9.56 -5.59 -28.01
C LYS A 375 -8.18 -5.96 -28.57
N ASP A 376 -7.43 -4.99 -29.09
CA ASP A 376 -6.11 -5.22 -29.69
C ASP A 376 -5.07 -5.72 -28.65
N LEU A 377 -5.28 -5.44 -27.35
CA LEU A 377 -4.46 -6.03 -26.27
C LEU A 377 -4.63 -7.56 -26.15
N MET A 378 -5.69 -8.12 -26.72
CA MET A 378 -6.07 -9.53 -26.65
C MET A 378 -6.08 -10.18 -28.04
N ASP A 379 -5.36 -9.61 -29.01
CA ASP A 379 -5.28 -10.20 -30.35
C ASP A 379 -4.74 -11.63 -30.28
N HIS A 380 -5.55 -12.56 -30.78
CA HIS A 380 -5.25 -13.99 -30.81
C HIS A 380 -4.37 -14.40 -32.00
N ASP A 381 -4.37 -13.64 -33.10
CA ASP A 381 -3.62 -13.96 -34.31
C ASP A 381 -2.16 -13.54 -34.15
N GLU A 382 -1.93 -12.33 -33.62
CA GLU A 382 -0.60 -11.78 -33.33
C GLU A 382 -0.48 -11.26 -31.88
N PRO A 383 -0.50 -12.15 -30.87
CA PRO A 383 -0.51 -11.75 -29.47
C PRO A 383 0.80 -11.07 -29.03
N ILE A 384 0.72 -9.79 -28.61
CA ILE A 384 1.82 -9.06 -27.99
C ILE A 384 2.26 -9.74 -26.68
N TRP A 385 1.30 -10.13 -25.84
CA TRP A 385 1.55 -10.81 -24.57
C TRP A 385 0.97 -12.22 -24.59
N ILE A 386 1.75 -13.15 -25.13
CA ILE A 386 1.41 -14.59 -25.29
C ILE A 386 0.97 -15.30 -23.99
N HIS A 387 1.25 -14.73 -22.82
CA HIS A 387 0.94 -15.32 -21.51
C HIS A 387 -0.16 -14.57 -20.75
N LEU A 388 -0.81 -13.59 -21.39
CA LEU A 388 -1.90 -12.84 -20.78
C LEU A 388 -3.07 -13.78 -20.46
N LYS A 389 -3.53 -13.75 -19.20
CA LYS A 389 -4.62 -14.59 -18.69
C LYS A 389 -5.77 -13.80 -18.10
N SER A 390 -5.51 -12.57 -17.66
CA SER A 390 -6.50 -11.74 -16.99
C SER A 390 -6.34 -10.28 -17.39
N LEU A 391 -7.45 -9.66 -17.76
CA LEU A 391 -7.57 -8.23 -17.99
C LEU A 391 -8.63 -7.66 -17.05
N LEU A 392 -8.22 -6.75 -16.18
CA LEU A 392 -9.09 -6.12 -15.18
C LEU A 392 -9.31 -4.66 -15.57
N ILE A 393 -10.54 -4.28 -15.88
CA ILE A 393 -10.88 -2.95 -16.36
C ILE A 393 -11.79 -2.29 -15.33
N TYR A 394 -11.21 -1.41 -14.52
CA TYR A 394 -12.00 -0.54 -13.67
C TYR A 394 -12.62 0.55 -14.55
N GLN A 395 -13.95 0.59 -14.62
CA GLN A 395 -14.68 1.64 -15.33
C GLN A 395 -16.00 1.94 -14.63
N LYS A 396 -16.39 3.21 -14.67
CA LYS A 396 -17.66 3.69 -14.09
C LYS A 396 -18.45 4.42 -15.16
N GLY A 397 -19.13 3.69 -16.03
CA GLY A 397 -20.00 4.24 -17.08
C GLY A 397 -19.27 4.72 -18.34
N LYS A 398 -18.01 4.29 -18.55
CA LYS A 398 -17.26 4.62 -19.78
C LYS A 398 -17.70 3.77 -20.96
N PHE A 399 -17.89 2.47 -20.72
CA PHE A 399 -18.40 1.53 -21.71
C PHE A 399 -19.83 1.15 -21.38
N SER A 400 -20.66 1.07 -22.42
CA SER A 400 -22.00 0.52 -22.35
C SER A 400 -21.98 -0.98 -21.98
N PRO A 401 -23.07 -1.53 -21.45
CA PRO A 401 -23.17 -2.97 -21.16
C PRO A 401 -22.83 -3.85 -22.38
N ASP A 402 -23.29 -3.46 -23.57
CA ASP A 402 -23.05 -4.22 -24.80
C ASP A 402 -21.56 -4.24 -25.19
N GLU A 403 -20.85 -3.11 -25.02
CA GLU A 403 -19.39 -3.04 -25.24
C GLU A 403 -18.63 -3.88 -24.21
N VAL A 404 -19.09 -3.90 -22.96
CA VAL A 404 -18.51 -4.75 -21.91
C VAL A 404 -18.70 -6.22 -22.24
N ASP A 405 -19.91 -6.63 -22.63
CA ASP A 405 -20.21 -8.01 -23.02
C ASP A 405 -19.41 -8.43 -24.27
N TYR A 406 -19.25 -7.51 -25.23
CA TYR A 406 -18.40 -7.71 -26.40
C TYR A 406 -16.94 -7.98 -26.00
N LEU A 407 -16.35 -7.16 -25.13
CA LEU A 407 -14.98 -7.34 -24.65
C LEU A 407 -14.79 -8.64 -23.88
N ILE A 408 -15.78 -9.02 -23.03
CA ILE A 408 -15.76 -10.30 -22.30
C ILE A 408 -15.80 -11.48 -23.27
N ALA A 409 -16.70 -11.45 -24.26
CA ALA A 409 -16.81 -12.49 -25.26
C ALA A 409 -15.55 -12.61 -26.12
N HIS A 410 -14.94 -11.47 -26.49
CA HIS A 410 -13.69 -11.43 -27.23
C HIS A 410 -12.52 -12.02 -26.42
N GLY A 411 -12.35 -11.57 -25.17
CA GLY A 411 -11.32 -12.12 -24.28
C GLY A 411 -11.47 -13.62 -24.05
N ALA A 412 -12.71 -14.11 -23.87
CA ALA A 412 -12.96 -15.55 -23.73
C ALA A 412 -12.49 -16.37 -24.95
N LYS A 413 -12.66 -15.84 -26.18
CA LYS A 413 -12.13 -16.47 -27.40
C LYS A 413 -10.60 -16.46 -27.44
N ALA A 414 -9.97 -15.39 -26.95
CA ALA A 414 -8.52 -15.26 -26.84
C ALA A 414 -7.91 -16.00 -25.63
N GLY A 415 -8.72 -16.65 -24.79
CA GLY A 415 -8.26 -17.31 -23.56
C GLY A 415 -7.92 -16.35 -22.40
N VAL A 416 -8.35 -15.09 -22.50
CA VAL A 416 -8.14 -14.03 -21.51
C VAL A 416 -9.42 -13.79 -20.71
N LYS A 417 -9.34 -13.89 -19.39
CA LYS A 417 -10.46 -13.55 -18.51
C LYS A 417 -10.57 -12.03 -18.36
N VAL A 418 -11.62 -11.44 -18.93
CA VAL A 418 -11.92 -10.00 -18.80
C VAL A 418 -12.92 -9.80 -17.66
N GLU A 419 -12.61 -8.86 -16.76
CA GLU A 419 -13.52 -8.37 -15.73
C GLU A 419 -13.62 -6.85 -15.85
N CYS A 420 -14.84 -6.31 -15.99
CA CYS A 420 -15.08 -4.90 -16.25
C CYS A 420 -16.12 -4.32 -15.27
N GLY A 421 -15.90 -3.09 -14.78
CA GLY A 421 -16.85 -2.35 -13.94
C GLY A 421 -16.23 -1.78 -12.66
N PRO A 422 -17.03 -1.41 -11.65
CA PRO A 422 -16.53 -1.03 -10.33
C PRO A 422 -16.03 -2.29 -9.62
N LEU A 423 -14.78 -2.67 -9.93
CA LEU A 423 -14.17 -3.89 -9.42
C LEU A 423 -14.02 -3.81 -7.89
N SER A 424 -14.54 -4.79 -7.17
CA SER A 424 -14.40 -4.91 -5.72
C SER A 424 -13.36 -5.98 -5.35
N LYS A 425 -12.11 -5.81 -5.80
CA LYS A 425 -11.02 -6.74 -5.43
C LYS A 425 -10.25 -6.23 -4.22
N VAL A 426 -10.68 -6.67 -3.04
CA VAL A 426 -9.94 -6.51 -1.77
C VAL A 426 -8.53 -7.10 -1.94
N GLY A 427 -7.50 -6.31 -1.64
CA GLY A 427 -6.10 -6.72 -1.71
C GLY A 427 -5.37 -6.34 -3.01
N ASN A 428 -6.01 -5.62 -3.94
CA ASN A 428 -5.34 -4.98 -5.07
C ASN A 428 -5.25 -3.47 -4.81
N ARG A 429 -4.04 -2.99 -4.47
CA ARG A 429 -3.77 -1.58 -4.13
C ARG A 429 -4.27 -0.61 -5.21
N PHE A 430 -4.09 -0.97 -6.49
CA PHE A 430 -4.50 -0.15 -7.63
C PHE A 430 -6.03 -0.02 -7.71
N ILE A 431 -6.76 -1.14 -7.65
CA ILE A 431 -8.22 -1.11 -7.66
C ILE A 431 -8.78 -0.39 -6.43
N GLU A 432 -8.15 -0.55 -5.27
CA GLU A 432 -8.55 0.15 -4.05
C GLU A 432 -8.41 1.67 -4.17
N GLU A 433 -7.37 2.18 -4.85
CA GLU A 433 -7.27 3.61 -5.12
C GLU A 433 -8.27 4.06 -6.18
N CYS A 434 -8.52 3.24 -7.22
CA CYS A 434 -9.52 3.55 -8.25
C CYS A 434 -10.88 3.84 -7.61
N VAL A 435 -11.28 3.00 -6.65
CA VAL A 435 -12.52 3.14 -5.87
C VAL A 435 -12.48 4.37 -4.96
N ARG A 436 -11.33 4.66 -4.32
CA ARG A 436 -11.19 5.81 -3.42
C ARG A 436 -11.36 7.14 -4.16
N ASP A 437 -10.70 7.30 -5.30
CA ASP A 437 -10.76 8.51 -6.12
C ASP A 437 -12.20 8.80 -6.58
N ASP A 438 -12.94 7.77 -6.98
CA ASP A 438 -14.33 7.93 -7.39
C ASP A 438 -15.25 8.35 -6.24
N ASN A 439 -14.99 7.85 -5.02
CA ASN A 439 -15.74 8.25 -3.83
C ASN A 439 -15.45 9.71 -3.44
N PHE A 440 -14.19 10.14 -3.57
CA PHE A 440 -13.80 11.53 -3.27
C PHE A 440 -14.42 12.53 -4.25
N ARG A 441 -14.63 12.13 -5.52
CA ARG A 441 -15.24 12.98 -6.55
C ARG A 441 -16.78 12.97 -6.56
N SER A 442 -17.42 12.07 -5.80
CA SER A 442 -18.88 11.97 -5.71
C SER A 442 -19.47 12.78 -4.54
N GLN A 443 -18.60 13.44 -3.75
CA GLN A 443 -18.92 14.43 -2.72
C GLN A 443 -18.64 15.82 -3.29
#